data_AF-A0A948TC24-F1
#
_entry.id   AF-A0A948TC24-F1
#
_cell.length_a   1.000
_cell.length_b   1.000
_cell.length_c   1.000
_cell.angle_alpha   90.00
_cell.angle_beta   90.00
_cell.angle_gamma   90.00
#
_symmetry.space_group_name_H-M   'P 1'
#
loop_
_entity.id
_entity.type
_entity.pdbx_description
1 polymer ?
#
loop_
_entity_poly.entity_id
_entity_poly.type
_entity_poly.pdbx_seq_one_letter_code
_entity_poly.pdbx_strand_id
1 'polypeptide(L)'
;MLKYREDLEKVVTKEEIEKRNEIVDKTNERGWFFKKEAKFLLSFEGKARVCNTCGRTLTETKGWRLVSAPDRYGNNLQIGYAANCFECEMRDIMSFDLYKEKDSL
;
A
#
# COMPACT_ATOMS: atom_id res chain seq x y z
N MET A 1 -6.20 2.43 -16.16
CA MET A 1 -5.71 3.35 -15.11
C MET A 1 -6.85 3.61 -14.15
N LEU A 2 -6.67 3.32 -12.86
CA LEU A 2 -7.66 3.62 -11.82
C LEU A 2 -7.57 5.12 -11.52
N LYS A 3 -8.46 5.95 -12.09
CA LYS A 3 -8.44 7.41 -11.90
C LYS A 3 -9.53 7.87 -10.93
N TYR A 4 -10.65 7.17 -10.89
CA TYR A 4 -11.82 7.51 -10.08
C TYR A 4 -12.28 6.33 -9.23
N ARG A 5 -13.11 6.60 -8.21
CA ARG A 5 -13.68 5.56 -7.32
C ARG A 5 -14.46 4.49 -8.11
N GLU A 6 -15.15 4.90 -9.17
CA GLU A 6 -15.84 4.00 -10.11
C GLU A 6 -14.90 3.06 -10.86
N ASP A 7 -13.63 3.41 -11.03
CA ASP A 7 -12.65 2.50 -11.62
C ASP A 7 -12.26 1.38 -10.66
N LEU A 8 -12.32 1.64 -9.35
CA LEU A 8 -12.09 0.62 -8.32
C LEU A 8 -13.16 -0.48 -8.38
N GLU A 9 -14.43 -0.09 -8.57
CA GLU A 9 -15.56 -1.01 -8.70
C GLU A 9 -15.48 -1.92 -9.95
N LYS A 10 -14.61 -1.57 -10.93
CA LYS A 10 -14.33 -2.42 -12.10
C LYS A 10 -13.33 -3.53 -11.83
N VAL A 11 -12.55 -3.43 -10.75
CA VAL A 11 -11.44 -4.36 -10.44
C VAL A 11 -11.62 -5.09 -9.11
N VAL A 12 -12.42 -4.55 -8.19
CA VAL A 12 -12.78 -5.19 -6.92
C VAL A 12 -14.28 -5.09 -6.65
N THR A 13 -14.85 -6.12 -6.04
CA THR A 13 -16.28 -6.13 -5.69
C THR A 13 -16.57 -5.36 -4.39
N LYS A 14 -17.84 -5.03 -4.13
CA LYS A 14 -18.25 -4.39 -2.88
C LYS A 14 -17.94 -5.27 -1.67
N GLU A 15 -18.17 -6.57 -1.79
CA GLU A 15 -17.87 -7.54 -0.74
C GLU A 15 -16.36 -7.62 -0.45
N GLU A 16 -15.51 -7.47 -1.47
CA GLU A 16 -14.06 -7.40 -1.28
C GLU A 16 -13.66 -6.13 -0.52
N ILE A 17 -14.29 -4.98 -0.82
CA ILE A 17 -14.04 -3.71 -0.13
C ILE A 17 -14.49 -3.79 1.34
N GLU A 18 -15.69 -4.31 1.59
CA GLU A 18 -16.23 -4.47 2.94
C GLU A 18 -15.35 -5.39 3.78
N LYS A 19 -14.97 -6.55 3.21
CA LYS A 19 -14.05 -7.49 3.86
C LYS A 19 -12.68 -6.87 4.13
N ARG A 20 -12.15 -6.05 3.21
CA ARG A 20 -10.89 -5.32 3.42
C ARG A 20 -11.01 -4.38 4.61
N ASN A 21 -12.09 -3.63 4.71
CA ASN A 21 -12.30 -2.69 5.81
C ASN A 21 -12.46 -3.42 7.14
N GLU A 22 -13.29 -4.47 7.18
CA GLU A 22 -13.46 -5.31 8.38
C GLU A 22 -12.13 -5.88 8.88
N ILE A 23 -11.28 -6.38 7.98
CA ILE A 23 -9.95 -6.87 8.34
C ILE A 23 -9.11 -5.75 8.94
N VAL A 24 -9.06 -4.58 8.29
CA VAL A 24 -8.26 -3.45 8.76
C VAL A 24 -8.70 -2.99 10.15
N ASP A 25 -10.00 -2.81 10.36
CA ASP A 25 -10.56 -2.38 11.65
C ASP A 25 -10.18 -3.37 12.76
N LYS A 26 -10.42 -4.67 12.55
CA LYS A 26 -10.03 -5.72 13.51
C LYS A 26 -8.54 -5.78 13.76
N THR A 27 -7.71 -5.57 12.74
CA THR A 27 -6.25 -5.60 12.87
C THR A 27 -5.70 -4.41 13.62
N ASN A 28 -6.31 -3.23 13.47
CA ASN A 28 -5.96 -2.03 14.22
C ASN A 28 -6.26 -2.19 15.71
N GLU A 29 -7.37 -2.85 16.05
CA GLU A 29 -7.71 -3.14 17.45
C GLU A 29 -6.75 -4.16 18.10
N ARG A 30 -6.44 -5.25 17.40
CA ARG A 30 -5.65 -6.36 17.98
C ARG A 30 -4.14 -6.24 17.81
N GLY A 31 -3.66 -5.43 16.87
CA GLY A 31 -2.23 -5.16 16.63
C GLY A 31 -1.45 -6.24 15.85
N TRP A 32 -2.10 -7.24 15.26
CA TRP A 32 -1.44 -8.31 14.49
C TRP A 32 -2.33 -8.85 13.37
N PHE A 33 -1.80 -9.71 12.48
CA PHE A 33 -2.50 -10.28 11.32
C PHE A 33 -2.62 -11.81 11.36
N PHE A 34 -3.76 -12.38 10.95
CA PHE A 34 -3.80 -13.79 10.54
C PHE A 34 -3.20 -13.92 9.12
N LYS A 35 -2.54 -15.05 8.85
CA LYS A 35 -1.97 -15.36 7.53
C LYS A 35 -3.00 -15.26 6.39
N LYS A 36 -4.26 -15.67 6.63
CA LYS A 36 -5.33 -15.61 5.63
C LYS A 36 -5.74 -14.18 5.30
N GLU A 37 -5.74 -13.29 6.30
CA GLU A 37 -6.08 -11.87 6.09
C GLU A 37 -4.94 -11.16 5.38
N ALA A 38 -3.69 -11.39 5.78
CA ALA A 38 -2.52 -10.84 5.10
C ALA A 38 -2.51 -11.24 3.60
N LYS A 39 -2.79 -12.52 3.30
CA LYS A 39 -2.92 -13.01 1.92
C LYS A 39 -4.06 -12.33 1.15
N PHE A 40 -5.20 -12.11 1.82
CA PHE A 40 -6.33 -11.42 1.20
C PHE A 40 -5.99 -9.95 0.90
N LEU A 41 -5.43 -9.22 1.85
CA LEU A 41 -5.05 -7.81 1.68
C LEU A 41 -4.04 -7.63 0.56
N LEU A 42 -3.01 -8.47 0.49
CA LEU A 42 -2.02 -8.43 -0.57
C LEU A 42 -2.66 -8.68 -1.96
N SER A 43 -3.60 -9.62 -2.04
CA SER A 43 -4.37 -9.88 -3.27
C SER A 43 -5.29 -8.72 -3.64
N PHE A 44 -5.92 -8.08 -2.66
CA PHE A 44 -6.77 -6.91 -2.87
C PHE A 44 -5.95 -5.74 -3.42
N GLU A 45 -4.81 -5.43 -2.78
CA GLU A 45 -3.93 -4.36 -3.26
C GLU A 45 -3.33 -4.67 -4.63
N GLY A 46 -3.03 -5.94 -4.93
CA GLY A 46 -2.60 -6.36 -6.26
C GLY A 46 -3.53 -5.90 -7.41
N LYS A 47 -4.83 -5.73 -7.12
CA LYS A 47 -5.83 -5.26 -8.08
C LYS A 47 -6.06 -3.75 -8.01
N ALA A 48 -6.12 -3.21 -6.80
CA ALA A 48 -6.68 -1.88 -6.53
C ALA A 48 -5.63 -0.81 -6.16
N ARG A 49 -4.36 -1.18 -5.93
CA ARG A 49 -3.31 -0.26 -5.47
C ARG A 49 -2.99 0.79 -6.53
N VAL A 50 -2.97 2.04 -6.10
CA VAL A 50 -2.52 3.21 -6.85
C VAL A 50 -1.51 4.02 -6.05
N CYS A 51 -0.64 4.74 -6.74
CA CYS A 51 0.38 5.56 -6.11
C CYS A 51 -0.27 6.85 -5.65
N ASN A 52 -0.12 7.20 -4.37
CA ASN A 52 -0.74 8.42 -3.84
C ASN A 52 -0.18 9.69 -4.52
N THR A 53 1.06 9.64 -5.03
CA THR A 53 1.71 10.78 -5.66
C THR A 53 1.46 10.90 -7.16
N CYS A 54 1.51 9.79 -7.91
CA CYS A 54 1.41 9.84 -9.39
C CYS A 54 0.20 9.11 -9.99
N GLY A 55 -0.64 8.47 -9.16
CA GLY A 55 -1.85 7.77 -9.60
C GLY A 55 -1.63 6.48 -10.39
N ARG A 56 -0.38 6.13 -10.75
CA ARG A 56 -0.07 4.90 -11.47
C ARG A 56 -0.35 3.66 -10.62
N THR A 57 -0.84 2.61 -11.26
CA THR A 57 -1.12 1.30 -10.65
C THR A 57 0.17 0.48 -10.44
N LEU A 58 0.07 -0.65 -9.74
CA LEU A 58 1.19 -1.61 -9.60
C LEU A 58 1.77 -2.03 -10.96
N THR A 59 0.91 -2.31 -11.95
CA THR A 59 1.32 -2.75 -13.29
C THR A 59 2.02 -1.68 -14.12
N GLU A 60 1.82 -0.40 -13.78
CA GLU A 60 2.37 0.74 -14.53
C GLU A 60 3.73 1.22 -13.98
N THR A 61 4.25 0.63 -12.89
CA THR A 61 5.46 1.11 -12.21
C THR A 61 6.53 0.04 -12.06
N LYS A 62 7.80 0.45 -11.96
CA LYS A 62 8.98 -0.45 -11.91
C LYS A 62 9.19 -1.18 -10.57
N GLY A 63 8.25 -1.06 -9.63
CA GLY A 63 8.33 -1.77 -8.36
C GLY A 63 7.72 -0.98 -7.20
N TRP A 64 7.33 -1.72 -6.16
CA TRP A 64 6.74 -1.19 -4.95
C TRP A 64 7.28 -1.94 -3.76
N ARG A 65 7.65 -1.20 -2.71
CA ARG A 65 8.09 -1.81 -1.46
C ARG A 65 6.91 -2.51 -0.80
N LEU A 66 7.13 -3.74 -0.33
CA LEU A 66 6.17 -4.46 0.49
C LEU A 66 6.16 -3.93 1.93
N VAL A 67 4.97 -3.93 2.52
CA VAL A 67 4.75 -3.57 3.92
C VAL A 67 4.50 -4.84 4.71
N SER A 68 5.24 -4.98 5.82
CA SER A 68 5.11 -6.10 6.73
C SER A 68 4.52 -5.69 8.07
N ALA A 69 3.76 -6.60 8.68
CA ALA A 69 3.20 -6.45 10.02
C ALA A 69 3.23 -7.80 10.76
N PRO A 70 3.26 -7.81 12.11
CA PRO A 70 3.41 -9.05 12.87
C PRO A 70 2.15 -9.93 12.82
N ASP A 71 2.33 -11.24 12.91
CA ASP A 71 1.30 -12.20 13.28
C ASP A 71 1.18 -12.36 14.81
N ARG A 72 0.24 -13.19 15.27
CA ARG A 72 0.03 -13.46 16.70
C ARG A 72 1.25 -14.03 17.44
N TYR A 73 2.26 -14.48 16.71
CA TYR A 73 3.49 -15.07 17.22
C TYR A 73 4.70 -14.14 17.05
N GLY A 74 4.50 -12.92 16.53
CA GLY A 74 5.56 -11.95 16.25
C GLY A 74 6.32 -12.18 14.95
N ASN A 75 5.88 -13.11 14.08
CA ASN A 75 6.49 -13.27 12.76
C ASN A 75 5.98 -12.20 11.80
N ASN A 76 6.86 -11.63 10.98
CA ASN A 76 6.46 -10.65 9.99
C ASN A 76 5.74 -11.29 8.80
N LEU A 77 4.52 -10.81 8.52
CA LEU A 77 3.72 -11.15 7.34
C LEU A 77 3.71 -9.97 6.38
N GLN A 78 3.78 -10.25 5.08
CA GLN A 78 3.52 -9.25 4.04
C GLN A 78 2.02 -8.98 3.95
N ILE A 79 1.61 -7.73 4.18
CA ILE A 79 0.20 -7.32 4.27
C ILE A 79 -0.23 -6.36 3.16
N GLY A 80 0.71 -5.81 2.40
CA GLY A 80 0.42 -4.81 1.37
C GLY A 80 1.67 -4.18 0.77
N TYR A 81 1.49 -3.04 0.12
CA TYR A 81 2.48 -2.23 -0.56
C TYR A 81 2.54 -0.82 0.05
N ALA A 82 3.67 -0.14 -0.11
CA ALA A 82 3.89 1.21 0.41
C ALA A 82 2.89 2.25 -0.16
N ALA A 83 2.84 3.43 0.44
CA ALA A 83 1.95 4.51 0.00
C ALA A 83 2.21 4.92 -1.46
N ASN A 84 3.49 5.05 -1.80
CA ASN A 84 3.99 5.57 -3.07
C ASN A 84 4.78 4.50 -3.82
N CYS A 85 4.74 4.56 -5.15
CA CYS A 85 5.61 3.71 -5.97
C CYS A 85 7.08 4.11 -5.79
N PHE A 86 7.99 3.19 -6.09
CA PHE A 86 9.43 3.38 -5.85
C PHE A 86 9.98 4.66 -6.48
N GLU A 87 9.56 5.00 -7.70
CA GLU A 87 10.01 6.23 -8.38
C GLU A 87 9.61 7.51 -7.63
N CYS A 88 8.42 7.52 -7.03
CA CYS A 88 7.96 8.66 -6.23
C CYS A 88 8.68 8.72 -4.88
N GLU A 89 8.88 7.58 -4.20
CA GLU A 89 9.66 7.52 -2.97
C GLU A 89 11.10 8.04 -3.18
N MET A 90 11.77 7.60 -4.25
CA MET A 90 13.13 8.04 -4.57
C MET A 90 13.20 9.53 -4.92
N ARG A 91 12.23 10.03 -5.69
CA ARG A 91 12.17 11.46 -6.02
C ARG A 91 12.02 12.31 -4.77
N ASP A 92 11.18 11.90 -3.84
CA ASP A 92 10.96 12.62 -2.59
C ASP A 92 12.25 12.65 -1.75
N ILE A 93 12.96 11.51 -1.63
CA ILE A 93 14.28 11.43 -0.95
C ILE A 93 15.32 12.35 -1.62
N MET A 94 15.49 12.24 -2.93
CA MET A 94 16.47 13.06 -3.66
C MET A 94 16.15 14.56 -3.58
N SER A 95 14.87 14.91 -3.57
CA SER A 95 14.46 16.31 -3.40
C SER A 95 14.75 16.82 -1.99
N PHE A 96 14.60 15.98 -0.96
CA PHE A 96 14.88 16.32 0.42
C PHE A 96 16.36 16.63 0.65
N ASP A 97 17.26 15.86 0.03
CA ASP A 97 18.70 16.09 0.12
C ASP A 97 19.10 17.46 -0.50
N LEU A 98 18.45 17.87 -1.59
CA LEU A 98 18.69 19.18 -2.23
C LEU A 98 18.25 20.37 -1.37
N TYR A 99 17.27 20.21 -0.47
CA TYR A 99 16.86 21.28 0.44
C TYR A 99 17.81 21.41 1.64
N LYS A 100 18.35 20.31 2.16
CA LYS A 100 19.36 20.34 3.24
C LYS A 100 20.65 21.07 2.84
N GLU A 101 21.09 20.91 1.60
CA GLU A 101 22.28 21.62 1.09
C GLU A 101 22.04 23.14 0.92
N LYS A 102 20.80 23.58 0.72
CA LYS A 102 20.48 25.02 0.60
C LYS A 102 20.40 25.74 1.95
N ASP A 103 19.95 25.06 3.00
CA ASP A 103 19.82 25.64 4.34
C ASP A 103 21.11 25.57 5.17
N SER A 104 22.21 25.05 4.59
CA SER A 104 23.53 24.96 5.22
C SER A 104 24.57 25.92 4.64
N LEU A 105 24.14 26.94 3.89
CA LEU A 105 24.96 28.03 3.34
C LEU A 105 24.58 29.40 3.94
#